data_AF-A0A0D3FWZ8-F1
#
_entry.id   AF-A0A0D3FWZ8-F1
#
_cell.length_a   1.000
_cell.length_b   1.000
_cell.length_c   1.000
_cell.angle_alpha   90.00
_cell.angle_beta   90.00
_cell.angle_gamma   90.00
#
_symmetry.space_group_name_H-M   'P 1'
#
loop_
_entity.id
_entity.type
_entity.pdbx_description
1 polymer ?
#
loop_
_entity_poly.entity_id
_entity_poly.type
_entity_poly.pdbx_seq_one_letter_code
_entity_poly.pdbx_strand_id
1 'polypeptide(L)'
;MYMAVAGAVAMSGGILLLAAACVEAGELPPISRRSFPKGFIFGTSSASYQEDVHMMKEMGMDAYRFSISWSRILPNGSLNGGVNIEGINYYNNLINELLLKGMRV
;
A
#
# COMPACT_ATOMS: atom_id res chain seq x y z
N MET A 1 52.37 42.45 18.41
CA MET A 1 51.72 42.40 19.73
C MET A 1 50.88 41.13 19.78
N TYR A 2 51.23 40.24 20.70
CA TYR A 2 50.62 38.95 21.08
C TYR A 2 50.67 37.73 20.14
N MET A 3 51.24 36.67 20.72
CA MET A 3 51.43 35.32 20.22
C MET A 3 50.21 34.42 20.54
N ALA A 4 50.06 33.35 19.73
CA ALA A 4 49.58 32.00 20.04
C ALA A 4 48.73 31.73 21.30
N VAL A 5 47.52 31.14 21.14
CA VAL A 5 47.00 30.03 21.98
C VAL A 5 46.00 29.13 21.20
N ALA A 6 46.42 27.86 21.03
CA ALA A 6 45.72 26.57 21.05
C ALA A 6 44.22 26.40 20.70
N GLY A 7 43.93 25.35 19.94
CA GLY A 7 42.62 24.68 19.96
C GLY A 7 42.33 23.76 18.78
N ALA A 8 42.97 22.59 18.74
CA ALA A 8 42.61 21.52 17.83
C ALA A 8 41.25 20.90 18.20
N VAL A 9 40.31 20.80 17.26
CA VAL A 9 39.41 19.64 17.11
C VAL A 9 39.09 19.47 15.62
N ALA A 10 39.90 18.67 14.94
CA ALA A 10 39.42 17.90 13.80
C ALA A 10 38.49 16.82 14.37
N MET A 11 37.29 16.63 13.84
CA MET A 11 36.59 15.34 13.75
C MET A 11 35.29 15.46 12.91
N SER A 12 35.21 14.60 11.89
CA SER A 12 33.99 14.09 11.26
C SER A 12 33.06 15.04 10.48
N GLY A 13 33.56 15.59 9.38
CA GLY A 13 32.73 16.20 8.31
C GLY A 13 31.92 15.21 7.46
N GLY A 14 31.60 14.01 7.95
CA GLY A 14 30.94 12.94 7.16
C GLY A 14 29.54 12.52 7.64
N ILE A 15 29.14 12.89 8.87
CA ILE A 15 27.89 12.39 9.48
C ILE A 15 26.74 13.40 9.41
N LEU A 16 27.01 14.70 9.24
CA LEU A 16 25.95 15.72 9.21
C LEU A 16 25.15 15.78 7.90
N LEU A 17 25.58 15.12 6.83
CA LEU A 17 24.89 15.13 5.53
C LEU A 17 23.84 14.02 5.36
N LEU A 18 23.86 12.99 6.22
CA LEU A 18 22.89 11.88 6.16
C LEU A 18 21.60 12.17 6.94
N ALA A 19 21.59 13.15 7.84
CA ALA A 19 20.39 13.51 8.59
C ALA A 19 19.44 14.45 7.83
N ALA A 20 19.92 15.13 6.78
CA ALA A 20 19.13 16.10 6.02
C ALA A 20 18.29 15.49 4.89
N ALA A 21 18.49 14.21 4.55
CA ALA A 21 17.72 13.53 3.50
C ALA A 21 16.49 12.75 4.03
N CYS A 22 16.30 12.66 5.35
CA CYS A 22 15.33 11.73 5.93
C CYS A 22 13.96 12.31 6.27
N VAL A 23 13.72 13.62 6.17
CA VAL A 23 12.38 14.16 6.47
C VAL A 23 12.05 15.33 5.53
N GLU A 24 11.88 15.02 4.25
CA GLU A 24 10.75 15.66 3.55
C GLU A 24 9.52 14.83 3.91
N ALA A 25 8.95 15.13 5.08
CA ALA A 25 7.55 14.83 5.34
C ALA A 25 6.75 15.75 4.43
N GLY A 26 6.70 15.43 3.13
CA GLY A 26 5.76 16.07 2.21
C GLY A 26 4.37 15.83 2.76
N GLU A 27 3.64 16.90 3.03
CA GLU A 27 2.21 16.82 3.32
C GLU A 27 1.54 15.94 2.26
N LEU A 28 1.07 14.75 2.66
CA LEU A 28 0.24 13.93 1.80
C LEU A 28 -0.95 14.80 1.36
N PRO A 29 -1.24 14.90 0.06
CA PRO A 29 -2.33 15.71 -0.43
C PRO A 29 -3.63 15.29 0.28
N PRO A 30 -4.53 16.23 0.60
CA PRO A 30 -5.77 15.91 1.30
C PRO A 30 -6.54 14.82 0.55
N ILE A 31 -6.71 13.67 1.20
CA ILE A 31 -7.40 12.52 0.61
C ILE A 31 -8.85 12.92 0.33
N SER A 32 -9.21 12.99 -0.96
CA SER A 32 -10.56 13.31 -1.43
C SER A 32 -11.21 12.09 -2.06
N ARG A 33 -12.53 11.96 -1.95
CA ARG A 33 -13.29 10.87 -2.62
C ARG A 33 -13.05 10.80 -4.14
N ARG A 34 -12.63 11.92 -4.75
CA ARG A 34 -12.32 12.02 -6.18
C ARG A 34 -10.97 11.42 -6.55
N SER A 35 -10.07 11.25 -5.57
CA SER A 35 -8.76 10.62 -5.76
C SER A 35 -8.88 9.10 -5.94
N PHE A 36 -10.05 8.53 -5.65
CA PHE A 36 -10.30 7.10 -5.76
C PHE A 36 -10.92 6.74 -7.13
N PRO A 37 -10.70 5.51 -7.63
CA PRO A 37 -11.25 5.04 -8.91
C PRO A 37 -12.78 5.13 -8.99
N LYS A 38 -13.31 5.28 -10.21
CA LYS A 38 -14.75 5.30 -10.45
C LYS A 38 -15.33 3.91 -10.14
N GLY A 39 -16.25 3.83 -9.17
CA GLY A 39 -16.83 2.57 -8.68
C GLY A 39 -16.33 2.15 -7.30
N PHE A 40 -15.44 2.93 -6.68
CA PHE A 40 -14.94 2.68 -5.33
C PHE A 40 -16.05 2.85 -4.27
N ILE A 41 -16.37 1.75 -3.56
CA ILE A 41 -17.43 1.73 -2.54
C ILE A 41 -16.81 1.91 -1.15
N PHE A 42 -16.80 3.15 -0.66
CA PHE A 42 -16.36 3.47 0.70
C PHE A 42 -17.16 2.70 1.76
N GLY A 43 -16.45 2.07 2.70
CA GLY A 43 -17.05 1.39 3.86
C GLY A 43 -17.23 -0.12 3.70
N THR A 44 -16.99 -0.69 2.51
CA THR A 44 -16.82 -2.14 2.36
C THR A 44 -15.34 -2.43 2.20
N SER A 45 -14.73 -3.19 3.11
CA SER A 45 -13.31 -3.58 3.01
C SER A 45 -12.99 -4.26 1.67
N SER A 46 -14.00 -4.85 1.02
CA SER A 46 -13.88 -5.41 -0.31
C SER A 46 -13.70 -4.38 -1.41
N ALA A 47 -14.25 -3.18 -1.37
CA ALA A 47 -14.17 -2.32 -2.57
C ALA A 47 -12.83 -1.58 -2.74
N SER A 48 -11.91 -1.71 -1.78
CA SER A 48 -10.64 -0.99 -1.78
C SER A 48 -9.47 -1.75 -2.42
N TYR A 49 -9.67 -3.01 -2.84
CA TYR A 49 -8.55 -3.86 -3.26
C TYR A 49 -7.72 -3.27 -4.40
N GLN A 50 -8.33 -2.50 -5.30
CA GLN A 50 -7.69 -1.95 -6.50
C GLN A 50 -6.58 -0.96 -6.13
N GLU A 51 -6.86 -0.14 -5.12
CA GLU A 51 -5.94 0.86 -4.59
C GLU A 51 -4.88 0.20 -3.71
N ASP A 52 -5.30 -0.73 -2.84
CA ASP A 52 -4.38 -1.48 -2.00
C ASP A 52 -3.30 -2.17 -2.87
N VAL A 53 -3.75 -2.84 -3.95
CA VAL A 53 -2.91 -3.51 -4.95
C VAL A 53 -2.00 -2.54 -5.72
N HIS A 54 -2.41 -1.29 -5.91
CA HIS A 54 -1.56 -0.26 -6.50
C HIS A 54 -0.45 0.17 -5.54
N MET A 55 -0.82 0.57 -4.33
CA MET A 55 0.13 1.03 -3.31
C MET A 55 1.15 -0.05 -2.96
N MET A 56 0.74 -1.31 -2.80
CA MET A 56 1.69 -2.40 -2.51
C MET A 56 2.71 -2.62 -3.64
N LYS A 57 2.30 -2.39 -4.89
CA LYS A 57 3.23 -2.48 -6.02
C LYS A 57 4.23 -1.33 -6.03
N GLU A 58 3.79 -0.11 -5.72
CA GLU A 58 4.68 1.05 -5.56
C GLU A 58 5.68 0.85 -4.42
N MET A 59 5.27 0.17 -3.35
CA MET A 59 6.14 -0.21 -2.24
C MET A 59 7.11 -1.36 -2.57
N GLY A 60 7.01 -1.97 -3.76
CA GLY A 60 7.91 -3.04 -4.20
C GLY A 60 7.59 -4.42 -3.63
N MET A 61 6.34 -4.71 -3.26
CA MET A 61 5.94 -6.05 -2.82
C MET A 61 5.82 -7.03 -3.99
N ASP A 62 6.28 -8.26 -3.76
CA ASP A 62 6.29 -9.34 -4.79
C ASP A 62 5.10 -10.30 -4.69
N ALA A 63 4.48 -10.42 -3.51
CA ALA A 63 3.43 -11.39 -3.25
C ALA A 63 2.28 -10.77 -2.45
N TYR A 64 1.05 -11.15 -2.79
CA TYR A 64 -0.15 -10.68 -2.12
C TYR A 64 -0.98 -11.84 -1.57
N ARG A 65 -1.00 -11.98 -0.24
CA ARG A 65 -1.76 -13.02 0.44
C ARG A 65 -3.10 -12.48 0.91
N PHE A 66 -4.19 -13.08 0.43
CA PHE A 66 -5.55 -12.78 0.89
C PHE A 66 -6.30 -14.03 1.33
N SER A 67 -7.43 -13.84 2.00
CA SER A 67 -8.37 -14.91 2.36
C SER A 67 -9.69 -14.75 1.61
N ILE A 68 -10.32 -15.88 1.31
CA ILE A 68 -11.63 -15.92 0.66
C ILE A 68 -12.71 -15.99 1.75
N SER A 69 -13.69 -15.11 1.65
CA SER A 69 -14.83 -15.06 2.56
C SER A 69 -15.91 -16.03 2.07
N TRP A 70 -16.11 -17.14 2.80
CA TRP A 70 -17.07 -18.17 2.43
C TRP A 70 -18.51 -17.64 2.38
N SER A 71 -18.89 -16.79 3.32
CA SER A 71 -20.21 -16.15 3.34
C SER A 71 -20.48 -15.24 2.12
N ARG A 72 -19.42 -14.76 1.44
CA ARG A 72 -19.55 -13.95 0.23
C ARG A 72 -19.85 -14.81 -1.01
N ILE A 73 -19.30 -16.01 -1.09
CA ILE A 73 -19.51 -16.95 -2.20
C ILE A 73 -20.77 -17.79 -1.97
N LEU A 74 -20.93 -18.30 -0.74
CA LEU A 74 -22.06 -19.10 -0.29
C LEU A 74 -22.72 -18.39 0.89
N PRO A 75 -23.69 -17.50 0.65
CA PRO A 75 -24.38 -16.79 1.72
C PRO A 75 -25.10 -17.74 2.68
N ASN A 76 -25.58 -18.87 2.16
CA ASN A 76 -26.26 -19.92 2.92
C ASN A 76 -25.31 -21.02 3.42
N GLY A 77 -23.99 -20.87 3.24
CA GLY A 77 -22.96 -21.81 3.70
C GLY A 77 -22.90 -23.17 2.99
N SER A 78 -23.92 -23.53 2.21
CA SER A 78 -24.04 -24.78 1.46
C SER A 78 -24.17 -24.53 -0.04
N LEU A 79 -23.58 -25.42 -0.86
CA LEU A 79 -23.69 -25.40 -2.32
C LEU A 79 -25.14 -25.54 -2.81
N ASN A 80 -25.98 -26.25 -2.04
CA ASN A 80 -27.41 -26.40 -2.34
C ASN A 80 -28.20 -25.11 -2.13
N GLY A 81 -27.66 -24.17 -1.33
CA GLY A 81 -28.31 -22.90 -0.98
C GLY A 81 -28.11 -21.79 -2.02
N GLY A 82 -27.48 -22.09 -3.15
CA GLY A 82 -27.19 -21.11 -4.20
C GLY A 82 -25.84 -20.41 -4.02
N VAL A 83 -25.26 -20.04 -5.16
CA VAL A 83 -23.95 -19.40 -5.27
C VAL A 83 -24.13 -17.93 -5.61
N ASN A 84 -23.43 -17.06 -4.89
CA ASN A 84 -23.42 -15.64 -5.19
C ASN A 84 -22.38 -15.32 -6.28
N ILE A 85 -22.87 -15.12 -7.50
CA ILE A 85 -22.04 -14.84 -8.68
C ILE A 85 -21.27 -13.51 -8.53
N GLU A 86 -21.86 -12.49 -7.90
CA GLU A 86 -21.17 -11.23 -7.65
C GLU A 86 -19.95 -11.40 -6.73
N GLY A 87 -20.07 -12.30 -5.75
CA GLY A 87 -18.95 -12.68 -4.89
C GLY A 87 -17.82 -13.36 -5.67
N ILE A 88 -18.14 -14.20 -6.63
CA ILE A 88 -17.17 -14.84 -7.52
C ILE A 88 -16.51 -13.83 -8.46
N ASN A 89 -17.31 -12.98 -9.12
CA ASN A 89 -16.83 -11.94 -10.01
C ASN A 89 -15.87 -10.99 -9.29
N TYR A 90 -16.16 -10.66 -8.03
CA TYR A 90 -15.26 -9.89 -7.19
C TYR A 90 -13.87 -10.52 -7.05
N TYR A 91 -13.79 -11.80 -6.65
CA TYR A 91 -12.50 -12.47 -6.48
C TYR A 91 -11.78 -12.68 -7.82
N ASN A 92 -12.52 -12.93 -8.90
CA ASN A 92 -11.93 -13.02 -10.23
C ASN A 92 -11.29 -11.69 -10.66
N ASN A 93 -11.98 -10.56 -10.44
CA ASN A 93 -11.44 -9.25 -10.75
C ASN A 93 -10.19 -8.93 -9.91
N LEU A 94 -10.20 -9.26 -8.61
CA LEU A 94 -9.03 -9.14 -7.75
C LEU A 94 -7.84 -9.94 -8.28
N ILE A 95 -8.02 -11.23 -8.55
CA ILE A 95 -6.95 -12.10 -9.03
C ILE A 95 -6.42 -11.61 -10.37
N ASN A 96 -7.30 -11.20 -11.28
CA ASN A 96 -6.91 -10.65 -12.58
C ASN A 96 -6.07 -9.38 -12.41
N GLU A 97 -6.45 -8.45 -11.53
CA GLU A 97 -5.66 -7.25 -11.26
C GLU A 97 -4.28 -7.57 -10.66
N LEU A 98 -4.21 -8.54 -9.74
CA LEU A 98 -2.93 -8.98 -9.15
C LEU A 98 -2.00 -9.57 -10.22
N LEU A 99 -2.52 -10.42 -11.10
CA LEU A 99 -1.78 -11.02 -12.21
C LEU A 99 -1.34 -9.97 -13.23
N LEU A 100 -2.19 -9.00 -13.56
CA LEU A 100 -1.86 -7.89 -14.47
C LEU A 100 -0.70 -7.04 -13.93
N LYS A 101 -0.62 -6.84 -12.61
CA LYS A 101 0.49 -6.12 -11.96
C LYS A 101 1.74 -7.00 -11.72
N GLY A 102 1.71 -8.25 -12.18
CA GLY A 102 2.82 -9.19 -12.07
C GLY A 102 3.13 -9.60 -10.63
N MET A 103 2.14 -9.58 -9.75
CA MET A 103 2.31 -10.04 -8.37
C MET A 103 1.98 -11.53 -8.24
N ARG A 104 2.67 -12.20 -7.31
CA ARG A 104 2.38 -13.59 -6.97
C ARG A 104 1.17 -13.66 -6.03
N VAL A 105 0.23 -14.52 -6.38
CA VAL A 105 -0.98 -14.81 -5.59
C VAL A 105 -0.81 -16.10 -4.81
#